data_AF-A0A183D3C4-F1
#
_entry.id   AF-A0A183D3C4-F1
#
_cell.length_a   1.000
_cell.length_b   1.000
_cell.length_c   1.000
_cell.angle_alpha   90.00
_cell.angle_beta   90.00
_cell.angle_gamma   90.00
#
_symmetry.space_group_name_H-M   'P 1'
#
loop_
_entity.id
_entity.type
_entity.pdbx_description
1 polymer ?
#
loop_
_entity_poly.entity_id
_entity_poly.type
_entity_poly.pdbx_seq_one_letter_code
_entity_poly.pdbx_strand_id
1 'polypeptide(L)'
;MSKFAELGDTFLIVLRKKPLLFLHWYHHVLTLNYGIISYSEHTPYNTWIIWLNFTVHSFMYSYYFLRSMGIRIPASIAARITTMQMLQFVITVLILLHVGYLMASDVPVDGTQRTYLFCLGMEISYIILFANFFYQSYVRGGGKKFKQEKMAEKKE
;
A
#
# COMPACT_ATOMS: atom_id res chain seq x y z
N MET A 1 -6.27 -7.09 14.75
CA MET A 1 -5.23 -8.07 15.11
C MET A 1 -4.07 -8.14 14.10
N SER A 2 -4.32 -8.14 12.78
CA SER A 2 -3.24 -8.16 11.76
C SER A 2 -2.25 -6.98 11.80
N LYS A 3 -2.64 -5.83 12.37
CA LYS A 3 -1.82 -4.61 12.47
C LYS A 3 -0.62 -4.68 13.44
N PHE A 4 -0.65 -5.57 14.42
CA PHE A 4 0.51 -5.80 15.29
C PHE A 4 1.59 -6.65 14.61
N ALA A 5 1.21 -7.52 13.67
CA ALA A 5 2.17 -8.28 12.86
C ALA A 5 2.92 -7.38 11.86
N GLU A 6 2.26 -6.34 11.32
CA GLU A 6 2.87 -5.31 10.46
C GLU A 6 3.91 -4.44 11.19
N LEU A 7 3.73 -4.19 12.50
CA LEU A 7 4.77 -3.55 13.33
C LEU A 7 6.03 -4.43 13.46
N GLY A 8 5.88 -5.75 13.36
CA GLY A 8 6.98 -6.70 13.32
C GLY A 8 7.88 -6.54 12.09
N ASP A 9 7.33 -6.15 10.94
CA ASP A 9 8.11 -5.81 9.74
C ASP A 9 8.99 -4.58 9.96
N THR A 10 8.44 -3.56 10.65
CA THR A 10 9.21 -2.37 11.03
C THR A 10 10.36 -2.75 11.97
N PHE A 11 10.11 -3.65 12.94
CA PHE A 11 11.13 -4.13 13.87
C PHE A 11 12.23 -4.96 13.18
N LEU A 12 11.87 -5.84 12.24
CA LEU A 12 12.80 -6.66 11.45
C LEU A 12 13.62 -5.84 10.44
N ILE A 13 13.05 -4.75 9.89
CA ILE A 13 13.76 -3.82 8.99
C ILE A 13 14.77 -2.96 9.76
N VAL A 14 14.40 -2.48 10.95
CA VAL A 14 15.32 -1.79 11.88
C VAL A 14 16.47 -2.73 12.27
N LEU A 15 16.17 -4.00 12.56
CA LEU A 15 17.19 -5.02 12.85
C LEU A 15 18.13 -5.31 11.67
N ARG A 16 17.65 -5.17 10.42
CA ARG A 16 18.44 -5.43 9.19
C ARG A 16 19.23 -4.23 8.67
N LYS A 17 19.26 -3.08 9.36
CA LYS A 17 19.96 -1.83 8.94
C LYS A 17 19.67 -1.41 7.49
N LYS A 18 18.46 -1.68 6.98
CA LYS A 18 18.04 -1.20 5.66
C LYS A 18 17.35 0.16 5.85
N PRO A 19 17.59 1.17 5.00
CA PRO A 19 16.96 2.47 5.16
C PRO A 19 15.44 2.29 5.08
N LEU A 20 14.77 2.58 6.19
CA LEU A 20 13.31 2.64 6.23
C LEU A 20 12.87 3.72 5.25
N LEU A 21 12.25 3.29 4.15
CA LEU A 21 11.60 4.21 3.23
C LEU A 21 10.53 4.97 4.03
N PHE A 22 10.59 6.30 3.99
CA PHE A 22 9.62 7.18 4.66
C PHE A 22 8.18 6.76 4.39
N LEU A 23 7.92 6.30 3.16
CA LEU A 23 6.65 5.74 2.69
C LEU A 23 6.09 4.64 3.60
N HIS A 24 6.93 3.72 4.07
CA HIS A 24 6.49 2.51 4.75
C HIS A 24 5.98 2.81 6.17
N TRP A 25 6.76 3.54 6.97
CA TRP A 25 6.34 3.88 8.33
C TRP A 25 5.21 4.92 8.33
N TYR A 26 5.22 5.88 7.40
CA TYR A 26 4.13 6.84 7.24
C TYR A 26 2.80 6.12 6.93
N HIS A 27 2.82 5.18 5.98
CA HIS A 27 1.67 4.37 5.62
C HIS A 27 1.19 3.50 6.78
N HIS A 28 2.07 2.75 7.45
CA HIS A 28 1.66 1.88 8.57
C HIS A 28 1.09 2.68 9.75
N VAL A 29 1.67 3.84 10.11
CA VAL A 29 1.16 4.66 11.21
C VAL A 29 -0.20 5.26 10.88
N LEU A 30 -0.40 5.79 9.67
CA LEU A 30 -1.68 6.38 9.26
C LEU A 30 -2.77 5.31 9.11
N THR A 31 -2.51 4.21 8.40
CA THR A 31 -3.48 3.13 8.24
C THR A 31 -3.85 2.49 9.58
N LEU A 32 -2.90 2.37 10.51
CA LEU A 32 -3.15 1.89 11.87
C LEU A 32 -4.13 2.82 12.59
N ASN A 33 -3.84 4.12 12.64
CA ASN A 33 -4.72 5.14 13.22
C ASN A 33 -6.11 5.13 12.58
N TYR A 34 -6.19 5.09 11.25
CA TYR A 34 -7.47 5.08 10.54
C TYR A 34 -8.33 3.88 10.90
N GLY A 35 -7.77 2.68 10.95
CA GLY A 35 -8.59 1.52 11.32
C GLY A 35 -8.92 1.44 12.81
N ILE A 36 -8.25 2.17 13.71
CA ILE A 36 -8.74 2.36 15.09
C ILE A 36 -9.99 3.25 15.07
N ILE A 37 -9.94 4.35 14.33
CA ILE A 37 -11.06 5.29 14.19
C ILE A 37 -12.27 4.63 13.51
N SER A 38 -12.05 3.93 12.39
CA SER A 38 -13.12 3.28 11.64
C SER A 38 -13.71 2.06 12.33
N TYR A 39 -12.94 1.33 13.15
CA TYR A 39 -13.49 0.24 13.97
C TYR A 39 -14.54 0.74 14.96
N SER A 40 -14.34 1.93 15.52
CA SER A 40 -15.32 2.55 16.42
C SER A 40 -16.57 3.05 15.68
N GLU A 41 -16.45 3.49 14.42
CA GLU A 41 -17.54 4.09 13.64
C GLU A 41 -18.31 3.11 12.73
N HIS A 42 -18.07 1.80 12.79
CA HIS A 42 -18.81 0.74 12.05
C HIS A 42 -19.10 1.09 10.58
N THR A 43 -18.05 1.39 9.82
CA THR A 43 -18.20 1.93 8.45
C THR A 43 -18.24 0.81 7.40
N PRO A 44 -19.39 0.44 6.80
CA PRO A 44 -19.53 -0.76 5.96
C PRO A 44 -18.76 -0.67 4.65
N TYR A 45 -18.57 0.54 4.08
CA TYR A 45 -17.74 0.71 2.87
C TYR A 45 -16.27 0.35 3.13
N ASN A 46 -15.80 0.41 4.38
CA ASN A 46 -14.43 0.10 4.73
C ASN A 46 -14.12 -1.40 4.58
N THR A 47 -15.13 -2.26 4.62
CA THR A 47 -14.98 -3.69 4.34
C THR A 47 -14.37 -3.94 2.97
N TRP A 48 -14.83 -3.26 1.92
CA TRP A 48 -14.28 -3.39 0.57
C TRP A 48 -12.82 -2.97 0.48
N ILE A 49 -12.48 -1.86 1.17
CA ILE A 49 -11.10 -1.35 1.24
C ILE A 49 -10.20 -2.35 1.96
N ILE A 50 -10.69 -2.96 3.05
CA ILE A 50 -9.98 -3.99 3.81
C ILE A 50 -9.73 -5.23 2.94
N TRP A 51 -10.72 -5.74 2.22
CA TRP A 51 -10.56 -6.91 1.35
C TRP A 51 -9.52 -6.70 0.24
N LEU A 52 -9.55 -5.54 -0.42
CA LEU A 52 -8.56 -5.18 -1.44
C LEU A 52 -7.16 -5.11 -0.84
N ASN A 53 -7.02 -4.49 0.33
CA ASN A 53 -5.75 -4.37 1.04
C ASN A 53 -5.20 -5.75 1.43
N PHE A 54 -6.00 -6.62 2.07
CA PHE A 54 -5.58 -7.98 2.43
C PHE A 54 -5.14 -8.79 1.22
N THR A 55 -5.84 -8.66 0.10
CA THR A 55 -5.51 -9.37 -1.14
C THR A 55 -4.12 -8.97 -1.64
N VAL A 56 -3.87 -7.67 -1.80
CA VAL A 56 -2.57 -7.18 -2.28
C VAL A 56 -1.46 -7.44 -1.28
N HIS A 57 -1.75 -7.31 0.01
CA HIS A 57 -0.78 -7.54 1.08
C HIS A 57 -0.39 -9.02 1.18
N SER A 58 -1.33 -9.94 0.93
CA SER A 58 -1.05 -11.37 0.81
C SER A 58 0.02 -11.62 -0.26
N PHE A 59 -0.14 -11.07 -1.47
CA PHE A 59 0.86 -11.19 -2.53
C PHE A 59 2.22 -10.58 -2.16
N MET A 60 2.21 -9.40 -1.54
CA MET A 60 3.44 -8.73 -1.10
C MET A 60 4.19 -9.56 -0.05
N TYR A 61 3.47 -10.13 0.93
CA TYR A 61 4.07 -10.96 1.96
C TYR A 61 4.56 -12.30 1.45
N SER A 62 3.81 -12.94 0.55
CA SER A 62 4.29 -14.15 -0.14
C SER A 62 5.62 -13.89 -0.85
N TYR A 63 5.77 -12.73 -1.51
CA TYR A 63 7.04 -12.35 -2.12
C TYR A 63 8.18 -12.19 -1.10
N TYR A 64 7.94 -11.52 0.03
CA TYR A 64 8.96 -11.37 1.07
C TYR A 64 9.31 -12.69 1.75
N PHE A 65 8.33 -13.58 1.94
CA PHE A 65 8.51 -14.92 2.47
C PHE A 65 9.40 -15.77 1.56
N LEU A 66 9.09 -15.83 0.26
CA LEU A 66 9.93 -16.56 -0.69
C LEU A 66 11.36 -15.99 -0.74
N ARG A 67 11.50 -14.66 -0.64
CA ARG A 67 12.82 -14.02 -0.60
C ARG A 67 13.56 -14.26 0.72
N SER A 68 12.88 -14.52 1.83
CA SER A 68 13.51 -14.88 3.11
C SER A 68 14.01 -16.32 3.11
N MET A 69 13.37 -17.20 2.33
CA MET A 69 13.82 -18.58 2.05
C MET A 69 15.05 -18.67 1.14
N GLY A 70 15.61 -17.52 0.71
CA GLY A 70 16.82 -17.49 -0.14
C GLY A 70 16.55 -17.68 -1.64
N ILE A 71 15.29 -17.76 -2.05
CA ILE A 71 14.93 -17.87 -3.47
C ILE A 71 15.19 -16.52 -4.16
N ARG A 72 16.00 -16.53 -5.22
CA ARG A 72 16.23 -15.35 -6.06
C ARG A 72 15.01 -15.10 -6.94
N ILE A 73 14.16 -14.17 -6.51
CA ILE A 73 13.02 -13.71 -7.31
C ILE A 73 13.42 -12.51 -8.17
N PRO A 74 13.12 -12.52 -9.49
CA PRO A 74 13.45 -11.41 -10.39
C PRO A 74 12.76 -10.09 -9.98
N ALA A 75 13.44 -8.95 -10.16
CA ALA A 75 12.89 -7.62 -9.86
C ALA A 75 11.61 -7.30 -10.64
N SER A 76 11.37 -7.95 -11.78
CA SER A 76 10.12 -7.84 -12.54
C SER A 76 8.90 -8.22 -11.70
N ILE A 77 9.01 -9.19 -10.79
CA ILE A 77 7.91 -9.56 -9.89
C ILE A 77 7.70 -8.50 -8.81
N ALA A 78 8.78 -7.92 -8.27
CA ALA A 78 8.68 -6.81 -7.33
C ALA A 78 8.00 -5.58 -7.96
N ALA A 79 8.30 -5.30 -9.23
CA ALA A 79 7.65 -4.24 -10.00
C ALA A 79 6.15 -4.49 -10.14
N ARG A 80 5.74 -5.71 -10.51
CA ARG A 80 4.32 -6.09 -10.62
C ARG A 80 3.58 -5.93 -9.30
N ILE A 81 4.19 -6.30 -8.17
CA ILE A 81 3.60 -6.12 -6.83
C ILE A 81 3.42 -4.63 -6.52
N THR A 82 4.43 -3.79 -6.82
CA THR A 82 4.29 -2.34 -6.64
C THR A 82 3.17 -1.77 -7.53
N THR A 83 3.03 -2.27 -8.77
CA THR A 83 1.92 -1.89 -9.66
C THR A 83 0.57 -2.32 -9.10
N MET A 84 0.45 -3.52 -8.53
CA MET A 84 -0.78 -3.98 -7.86
C MET A 84 -1.13 -3.11 -6.65
N GLN A 85 -0.14 -2.69 -5.85
CA GLN A 85 -0.36 -1.75 -4.74
C GLN A 85 -0.86 -0.39 -5.22
N MET A 86 -0.27 0.15 -6.29
CA MET A 86 -0.77 1.39 -6.89
C MET A 86 -2.19 1.26 -7.43
N LEU A 87 -2.51 0.14 -8.09
CA LEU A 87 -3.86 -0.12 -8.60
C LEU A 87 -4.87 -0.20 -7.45
N GLN A 88 -4.50 -0.81 -6.33
CA GLN A 88 -5.36 -0.88 -5.14
C GLN A 88 -5.69 0.51 -4.59
N PHE A 89 -4.74 1.44 -4.51
CA PHE A 89 -5.03 2.82 -4.09
C PHE A 89 -5.97 3.54 -5.07
N VAL A 90 -5.79 3.35 -6.38
CA VAL A 90 -6.69 3.94 -7.38
C VAL A 90 -8.11 3.40 -7.23
N ILE A 91 -8.27 2.09 -7.07
CA ILE A 91 -9.59 1.47 -6.84
C ILE A 91 -10.21 1.99 -5.54
N THR A 92 -9.44 2.11 -4.45
CA THR A 92 -9.93 2.67 -3.19
C THR A 92 -10.45 4.10 -3.38
N VAL A 93 -9.72 4.96 -4.11
CA VAL A 93 -10.18 6.32 -4.41
C VAL A 93 -11.47 6.33 -5.22
N LEU A 94 -11.62 5.43 -6.20
CA LEU A 94 -12.88 5.32 -6.96
C LEU A 94 -14.07 4.93 -6.07
N ILE A 95 -13.86 4.00 -5.12
CA ILE A 95 -14.87 3.64 -4.12
C ILE A 95 -15.21 4.86 -3.26
N LEU A 96 -14.21 5.61 -2.79
CA LEU A 96 -14.43 6.82 -2.00
C LEU A 96 -15.12 7.94 -2.79
N LEU A 97 -14.85 8.08 -4.09
CA LEU A 97 -15.58 9.03 -4.94
C LEU A 97 -17.05 8.63 -5.09
N HIS A 98 -17.33 7.34 -5.25
CA HIS A 98 -18.71 6.83 -5.29
C HIS A 98 -19.44 7.07 -3.96
N VAL A 99 -18.79 6.81 -2.83
CA VAL A 99 -19.32 7.11 -1.49
C VAL A 99 -19.58 8.61 -1.31
N GLY A 100 -18.65 9.46 -1.78
CA GLY A 100 -18.82 10.92 -1.75
C GLY A 100 -20.00 11.41 -2.59
N TYR A 101 -20.23 10.79 -3.76
CA TYR A 101 -21.40 11.07 -4.59
C TYR A 101 -22.71 10.69 -3.88
N LEU A 102 -22.75 9.53 -3.22
CA LEU A 102 -23.92 9.10 -2.45
C LEU A 102 -24.21 10.05 -1.27
N MET A 103 -23.16 10.49 -0.56
CA MET A 103 -23.28 11.49 0.51
C MET A 103 -23.80 12.84 -0.02
N ALA A 104 -23.37 13.26 -1.22
CA ALA A 104 -23.84 14.49 -1.84
C ALA A 104 -25.29 14.40 -2.38
N SER A 105 -25.80 13.18 -2.59
CA SER A 105 -27.14 12.92 -3.11
C SER A 105 -28.18 12.66 -2.01
N ASP A 106 -27.88 13.02 -0.75
CA ASP A 106 -28.71 12.79 0.44
C ASP A 106 -29.12 11.32 0.67
N VAL A 107 -28.35 10.38 0.11
CA VAL A 107 -28.54 8.95 0.40
C VAL A 107 -27.93 8.66 1.77
N PRO A 108 -28.63 7.96 2.68
CA PRO A 108 -28.07 7.59 3.98
C PRO A 108 -26.86 6.68 3.76
N VAL A 109 -25.67 7.19 4.08
CA VAL A 109 -24.42 6.44 4.09
C VAL A 109 -23.97 6.31 5.54
N ASP A 110 -23.73 5.07 5.97
CA ASP A 110 -23.15 4.80 7.28
C ASP A 110 -21.69 5.31 7.34
N GLY A 111 -21.46 6.33 8.17
CA GLY A 111 -20.15 6.90 8.44
C GLY A 111 -20.15 8.42 8.61
N THR A 112 -19.18 8.96 9.36
CA THR A 112 -19.06 10.41 9.57
C THR A 112 -18.32 11.07 8.41
N GLN A 113 -18.77 12.26 7.97
CA GLN A 113 -18.08 13.07 6.96
C GLN A 113 -16.60 13.33 7.30
N ARG A 114 -16.27 13.48 8.59
CA ARG A 114 -14.90 13.62 9.09
C ARG A 114 -14.03 12.39 8.77
N THR A 115 -14.55 11.20 9.00
CA THR A 115 -13.85 9.93 8.76
C THR A 115 -13.68 9.66 7.28
N TYR A 116 -14.67 10.05 6.47
CA TYR A 116 -14.58 10.06 5.01
C TYR A 116 -13.46 10.97 4.51
N LEU A 117 -13.45 12.25 4.92
CA LEU A 117 -12.44 13.23 4.50
C LEU A 117 -11.03 12.81 4.93
N PHE A 118 -10.89 12.25 6.13
CA PHE A 118 -9.61 11.75 6.62
C PHE A 118 -9.11 10.56 5.78
N CYS A 119 -10.00 9.63 5.42
CA CYS A 119 -9.68 8.50 4.54
C CYS A 119 -9.27 8.98 3.13
N LEU A 120 -10.02 9.91 2.56
CA LEU A 120 -9.75 10.47 1.24
C LEU A 120 -8.40 11.21 1.20
N GLY A 121 -8.10 12.04 2.20
CA GLY A 121 -6.80 12.72 2.30
C GLY A 121 -5.63 11.74 2.43
N MET A 122 -5.82 10.67 3.21
CA MET A 122 -4.84 9.60 3.35
C MET A 122 -4.56 8.90 2.02
N GLU A 123 -5.59 8.46 1.31
CA GLU A 123 -5.45 7.75 0.03
C GLU A 123 -4.78 8.62 -1.05
N ILE A 124 -5.13 9.91 -1.12
CA ILE A 124 -4.46 10.86 -2.03
C ILE A 124 -2.96 10.96 -1.70
N SER A 125 -2.62 11.07 -0.41
CA SER A 125 -1.21 11.12 0.01
C SER A 125 -0.44 9.86 -0.42
N TYR A 126 -1.06 8.68 -0.34
CA TYR A 126 -0.46 7.42 -0.75
C TYR A 126 -0.24 7.34 -2.24
N ILE A 127 -1.21 7.75 -3.07
CA ILE A 127 -1.04 7.78 -4.53
C ILE A 127 0.15 8.65 -4.91
N ILE A 128 0.27 9.85 -4.33
CA ILE A 128 1.38 10.78 -4.63
C ILE A 128 2.72 10.17 -4.24
N LEU A 129 2.81 9.64 -3.01
CA LEU A 129 4.05 9.07 -2.49
C LEU A 129 4.46 7.79 -3.23
N PHE A 130 3.52 6.90 -3.56
CA PHE A 130 3.78 5.69 -4.35
C PHE A 130 4.09 6.01 -5.81
N ALA A 131 3.42 7.00 -6.42
CA ALA A 131 3.74 7.44 -7.78
C ALA A 131 5.17 8.02 -7.84
N ASN A 132 5.56 8.81 -6.85
CA ASN A 132 6.92 9.32 -6.74
C ASN A 132 7.94 8.17 -6.55
N PHE A 133 7.63 7.22 -5.67
CA PHE A 133 8.46 6.02 -5.48
C PHE A 133 8.58 5.20 -6.78
N PHE A 134 7.49 4.99 -7.51
CA PHE A 134 7.48 4.23 -8.76
C PHE A 134 8.28 4.96 -9.85
N TYR A 135 8.09 6.27 -9.97
CA TYR A 135 8.83 7.11 -10.92
C TYR A 135 10.34 7.05 -10.64
N GLN A 136 10.76 7.19 -9.38
CA GLN A 136 12.18 7.09 -9.01
C GLN A 136 12.74 5.67 -9.19
N SER A 137 11.96 4.64 -8.83
CA SER A 137 12.44 3.25 -8.79
C SER A 137 12.40 2.52 -10.12
N TYR A 138 11.56 2.95 -11.07
CA TYR A 138 11.37 2.24 -12.35
C TYR A 138 11.51 3.13 -13.59
N VAL A 139 11.12 4.41 -13.54
CA VAL A 139 11.08 5.29 -14.73
C VAL A 139 12.35 6.11 -14.90
N ARG A 140 12.80 6.81 -13.86
CA ARG A 140 13.95 7.74 -13.90
C ARG A 140 15.32 7.04 -13.92
N GLY A 141 15.35 5.75 -14.24
CA GLY A 141 16.57 4.94 -14.39
C GLY A 141 16.70 3.79 -13.40
N GLY A 142 15.84 3.72 -12.39
CA GLY A 142 15.79 2.63 -11.42
C GLY A 142 17.00 2.49 -10.50
N GLY A 143 16.74 2.14 -9.25
CA GLY A 143 17.80 1.92 -8.26
C GLY A 143 18.86 0.95 -8.80
N LYS A 144 20.12 1.09 -8.35
CA LYS A 144 21.30 0.32 -8.86
C LYS A 144 21.01 -1.18 -9.11
N LYS A 145 20.12 -1.78 -8.31
CA LYS A 145 19.69 -3.17 -8.39
C LYS A 145 18.81 -3.49 -9.63
N PHE A 146 17.87 -2.61 -10.01
CA PHE A 146 17.04 -2.79 -11.21
C PHE A 146 17.88 -2.67 -12.49
N LYS A 147 18.86 -1.75 -12.52
CA LYS A 147 19.84 -1.66 -13.61
C LYS A 147 20.70 -2.92 -13.72
N GLN A 148 21.19 -3.46 -12.60
CA GLN A 148 22.01 -4.68 -12.59
C GLN A 148 21.24 -5.91 -13.08
N GLU A 149 19.98 -6.10 -12.68
CA GLU A 149 19.16 -7.23 -13.11
C GLU A 149 18.72 -7.10 -14.59
N LYS A 150 18.33 -5.90 -15.03
CA LYS A 150 18.01 -5.64 -16.45
C LYS A 150 19.22 -5.79 -17.38
N MET A 151 20.43 -5.52 -16.88
CA MET A 151 21.68 -5.76 -17.60
C MET A 151 22.08 -7.25 -17.63
N ALA A 152 21.67 -8.04 -16.63
CA ALA A 152 21.88 -9.49 -16.61
C ALA A 152 20.94 -10.22 -17.57
N GLU A 153 19.65 -9.86 -17.61
CA GLU A 153 18.66 -10.41 -18.57
C GLU A 153 18.98 -10.08 -20.04
N LYS A 154 19.78 -9.04 -20.31
CA LYS A 154 20.17 -8.65 -21.67
C LYS A 154 21.46 -9.33 -22.16
N LYS A 155 22.09 -10.15 -21.31
CA LYS A 155 23.35 -10.87 -21.57
C LYS A 155 23.15 -12.38 -21.73
N GLU A 156 21.96 -12.89 -21.42
CA GLU A 156 21.50 -14.23 -21.80
C GLU A 156 20.73 -14.16 -23.13
#